data_AF-A0A1Y2L343-F1
#
_entry.id   AF-A0A1Y2L343-F1
#
_cell.length_a   1.000
_cell.length_b   1.000
_cell.length_c   1.000
_cell.angle_alpha   90.00
_cell.angle_beta   90.00
_cell.angle_gamma   90.00
#
_symmetry.space_group_name_H-M   'P 1'
#
loop_
_entity.id
_entity.type
_entity.pdbx_description
1 polymer ?
#
loop_
_entity_poly.entity_id
_entity_poly.type
_entity_poly.pdbx_seq_one_letter_code
_entity_poly.pdbx_strand_id
1 'polypeptide(L)'
;MKHSGPQKRASASAASQAPNALSLPDNIAGIEAVYRALCRIGDCDSDGHLLEWREAQLRAIRASQVSDLIVKLQCLAELTGGADGLTAKGTSLAHEWVQSLLRDAVYLAGVSEGAE
;
A
#
# COMPACT_ATOMS: atom_id res chain seq x y z
N MET A 1 10.22 -15.11 70.51
CA MET A 1 9.03 -14.40 69.99
C MET A 1 9.30 -14.16 68.50
N LYS A 2 8.86 -15.04 67.59
CA LYS A 2 7.56 -15.06 66.88
C LYS A 2 7.18 -13.73 66.21
N HIS A 3 6.79 -13.87 64.93
CA HIS A 3 6.12 -12.96 63.99
C HIS A 3 7.06 -12.12 63.10
N SER A 4 6.93 -12.03 61.78
CA SER A 4 6.03 -12.61 60.77
C SER A 4 6.67 -12.38 59.39
N GLY A 5 6.35 -13.23 58.40
CA GLY A 5 6.89 -13.18 57.02
C GLY A 5 6.24 -12.13 56.10
N PRO A 6 6.04 -12.44 54.81
CA PRO A 6 6.91 -11.99 53.71
C PRO A 6 6.17 -11.18 52.64
N GLN A 7 6.87 -10.41 51.80
CA GLN A 7 6.28 -9.96 50.53
C GLN A 7 7.30 -9.81 49.38
N LYS A 8 7.19 -10.79 48.47
CA LYS A 8 7.57 -10.77 47.06
C LYS A 8 7.43 -9.39 46.40
N ARG A 9 8.50 -8.94 45.72
CA ARG A 9 8.39 -8.33 44.38
C ARG A 9 9.53 -8.84 43.51
N ALA A 10 9.28 -9.94 42.81
CA ALA A 10 10.00 -10.22 41.58
C ALA A 10 9.43 -9.25 40.54
N SER A 11 10.13 -8.15 40.28
CA SER A 11 9.86 -7.32 39.12
C SER A 11 10.51 -8.01 37.93
N ALA A 12 9.75 -8.91 37.28
CA ALA A 12 10.04 -9.29 35.91
C ALA A 12 9.84 -8.04 35.04
N SER A 13 10.95 -7.37 34.69
CA SER A 13 10.95 -6.34 33.67
C SER A 13 10.87 -7.03 32.31
N ALA A 14 9.66 -7.44 31.93
CA ALA A 14 9.30 -7.69 30.54
C ALA A 14 8.93 -6.33 29.95
N ALA A 15 9.94 -5.53 29.60
CA ALA A 15 9.75 -4.27 28.90
C ALA A 15 10.14 -4.48 27.43
N SER A 16 9.09 -4.73 26.64
CA SER A 16 8.91 -4.35 25.25
C SER A 16 10.08 -4.56 24.28
N GLN A 17 10.00 -5.66 23.52
CA GLN A 17 10.41 -5.62 22.12
C GLN A 17 9.64 -4.47 21.46
N ALA A 18 10.36 -3.42 21.07
CA ALA A 18 9.83 -2.43 20.14
C ALA A 18 9.33 -3.18 18.89
N PRO A 19 8.14 -2.86 18.36
CA PRO A 19 7.70 -3.47 17.11
C PRO A 19 8.75 -3.15 16.05
N ASN A 20 9.18 -4.19 15.34
CA ASN A 20 10.11 -4.14 14.21
C ASN A 20 9.94 -2.83 13.47
N ALA A 21 11.04 -2.08 13.30
CA ALA A 21 11.10 -1.00 12.34
C ALA A 21 10.43 -1.50 11.07
N LEU A 22 9.32 -0.86 10.67
CA LEU A 22 8.66 -1.15 9.41
C LEU A 22 9.73 -0.90 8.35
N SER A 23 10.38 -1.95 7.89
CA SER A 23 11.34 -1.87 6.80
C SER A 23 10.62 -1.15 5.66
N LEU A 24 11.20 -0.03 5.22
CA LEU A 24 10.60 0.72 4.12
C LEU A 24 10.40 -0.25 2.95
N PRO A 25 9.18 -0.35 2.41
CA PRO A 25 8.92 -1.28 1.32
C PRO A 25 9.78 -0.89 0.11
N ASP A 26 10.64 -1.81 -0.33
CA ASP A 26 11.62 -1.61 -1.41
C ASP A 26 11.12 -2.14 -2.76
N ASN A 27 9.92 -2.70 -2.79
CA ASN A 27 9.28 -3.27 -3.96
C ASN A 27 7.76 -3.05 -3.92
N ILE A 28 7.12 -3.24 -5.08
CA ILE A 28 5.69 -2.95 -5.27
C ILE A 28 4.80 -3.84 -4.39
N ALA A 29 5.15 -5.12 -4.22
CA ALA A 29 4.39 -6.02 -3.34
C ALA A 29 4.46 -5.58 -1.87
N GLY A 30 5.62 -5.11 -1.41
CA GLY A 30 5.80 -4.53 -0.08
C GLY A 30 4.95 -3.28 0.12
N ILE A 31 4.91 -2.38 -0.86
CA ILE A 31 4.08 -1.17 -0.81
C ILE A 31 2.60 -1.56 -0.68
N GLU A 32 2.13 -2.48 -1.53
CA GLU A 32 0.75 -2.97 -1.50
C GLU A 32 0.37 -3.62 -0.16
N ALA A 33 1.29 -4.39 0.42
CA ALA A 33 1.07 -5.02 1.72
C ALA A 33 0.91 -3.97 2.83
N VAL A 34 1.78 -2.95 2.84
CA VAL A 34 1.71 -1.85 3.82
C VAL A 34 0.44 -1.03 3.63
N TYR A 35 0.12 -0.64 2.39
CA TYR A 35 -1.10 0.10 2.07
C TYR A 35 -2.35 -0.63 2.59
N ARG A 36 -2.52 -1.91 2.25
CA ARG A 36 -3.67 -2.71 2.70
C ARG A 36 -3.71 -2.88 4.21
N ALA A 37 -2.55 -2.99 4.86
CA ALA A 37 -2.49 -3.07 6.33
C ALA A 37 -2.95 -1.76 6.97
N LEU A 38 -2.48 -0.62 6.46
CA LEU A 38 -2.86 0.71 6.95
C LEU A 38 -4.36 0.99 6.72
N CYS A 39 -4.90 0.69 5.53
CA CYS A 39 -6.34 0.85 5.27
C CYS A 39 -7.20 0.01 6.24
N ARG A 40 -6.76 -1.21 6.59
CA ARG A 40 -7.49 -2.09 7.52
C ARG A 40 -7.48 -1.63 8.97
N ILE A 41 -6.38 -1.00 9.40
CA ILE A 41 -6.19 -0.56 10.79
C ILE A 41 -6.79 0.85 10.99
N GLY A 42 -6.76 1.67 9.94
CA GLY A 42 -7.29 3.03 9.94
C GLY A 42 -8.76 3.12 9.55
N ASP A 43 -9.11 4.23 8.92
CA ASP A 43 -10.45 4.62 8.48
C ASP A 43 -10.74 4.24 7.02
N CYS A 44 -10.03 3.24 6.50
CA CYS A 44 -10.06 2.86 5.10
C CYS A 44 -9.69 3.99 4.11
N ASP A 45 -8.81 4.90 4.51
CA ASP A 45 -8.33 6.01 3.66
C ASP A 45 -9.43 7.01 3.29
N SER A 46 -10.23 7.42 4.28
CA SER A 46 -11.38 8.31 4.03
C SER A 46 -10.97 9.72 3.59
N ASP A 47 -9.76 10.14 3.96
CA ASP A 47 -9.15 11.41 3.58
C ASP A 47 -8.27 11.33 2.31
N GLY A 48 -8.01 10.13 1.79
CA GLY A 48 -7.21 9.88 0.58
C GLY A 48 -5.70 10.00 0.77
N HIS A 49 -5.20 10.26 1.99
CA HIS A 49 -3.77 10.46 2.22
C HIS A 49 -2.96 9.17 2.05
N LEU A 50 -3.53 8.00 2.34
CA LEU A 50 -2.86 6.72 2.10
C LEU A 50 -2.78 6.42 0.60
N LEU A 51 -3.77 6.79 -0.21
CA LEU A 51 -3.73 6.66 -1.66
C LEU A 51 -2.66 7.58 -2.27
N GLU A 52 -2.57 8.84 -1.82
CA GLU A 52 -1.51 9.76 -2.23
C GLU A 52 -0.13 9.23 -1.85
N TRP A 53 0.03 8.71 -0.63
CA TRP A 53 1.27 8.08 -0.18
C TRP A 53 1.61 6.86 -1.03
N ARG A 54 0.64 5.96 -1.28
CA ARG A 54 0.80 4.75 -2.09
C ARG A 54 1.30 5.11 -3.48
N GLU A 55 0.70 6.10 -4.12
CA GLU A 55 1.12 6.54 -5.44
C GLU A 55 2.55 7.09 -5.43
N ALA A 56 2.90 7.92 -4.44
CA ALA A 56 4.24 8.47 -4.34
C ALA A 56 5.32 7.38 -4.21
N GLN A 57 5.03 6.32 -3.43
CA GLN A 57 5.94 5.17 -3.32
C GLN A 57 6.01 4.38 -4.64
N LEU A 58 4.85 4.07 -5.24
CA LEU A 58 4.78 3.33 -6.49
C LEU A 58 5.48 4.06 -7.64
N ARG A 59 5.42 5.39 -7.68
CA ARG A 59 6.11 6.21 -8.69
C ARG A 59 7.63 6.11 -8.58
N ALA A 60 8.17 6.01 -7.37
CA ALA A 60 9.61 5.98 -7.11
C ALA A 60 10.29 4.66 -7.50
N ILE A 61 9.54 3.55 -7.59
CA ILE A 61 10.08 2.22 -7.86
C ILE A 61 9.81 1.83 -9.32
N ARG A 62 10.78 1.24 -10.03
CA ARG A 62 10.55 0.75 -11.39
C ARG A 62 9.71 -0.53 -11.38
N ALA A 63 8.73 -0.64 -12.28
CA ALA A 63 8.06 -1.92 -12.54
C ALA A 63 9.06 -2.91 -13.17
N SER A 64 9.18 -4.10 -12.59
CA SER A 64 10.08 -5.15 -13.07
C SER A 64 9.38 -6.12 -14.03
N GLN A 65 8.07 -6.25 -13.88
CA GLN A 65 7.19 -7.14 -14.65
C GLN A 65 5.88 -6.44 -15.02
N VAL A 66 5.09 -7.04 -15.93
CA VAL A 66 3.83 -6.42 -16.36
C VAL A 66 2.82 -6.33 -15.21
N SER A 67 2.80 -7.28 -14.28
CA SER A 67 1.92 -7.24 -13.10
C SER A 67 2.25 -6.08 -12.15
N ASP A 68 3.53 -5.69 -12.04
CA ASP A 68 3.93 -4.47 -11.31
C ASP A 68 3.35 -3.21 -11.97
N LEU A 69 3.37 -3.17 -13.31
CA LEU A 69 2.80 -2.05 -14.07
C LEU A 69 1.27 -1.99 -13.90
N ILE A 70 0.59 -3.14 -13.85
CA ILE A 70 -0.84 -3.23 -13.58
C ILE A 70 -1.18 -2.58 -12.23
N VAL A 71 -0.42 -2.87 -11.17
CA VAL A 71 -0.64 -2.26 -9.84
C VAL A 71 -0.52 -0.73 -9.89
N LYS A 72 0.50 -0.21 -10.59
CA LYS A 72 0.66 1.24 -10.77
C LYS A 72 -0.52 1.87 -11.50
N LEU A 73 -0.97 1.23 -12.58
CA LEU A 73 -2.09 1.72 -13.38
C LEU A 73 -3.42 1.66 -12.62
N GLN A 74 -3.62 0.65 -11.76
CA GLN A 74 -4.76 0.59 -10.85
C GLN A 74 -4.74 1.75 -9.86
N CYS A 75 -3.60 2.00 -9.21
CA CYS A 75 -3.45 3.14 -8.30
C CYS A 75 -3.71 4.49 -9.01
N LEU A 76 -3.23 4.64 -10.25
CA LEU A 76 -3.49 5.86 -11.03
C LEU A 76 -4.96 5.97 -11.47
N ALA A 77 -5.64 4.86 -11.73
CA ALA A 77 -7.06 4.85 -12.06
C ALA A 77 -7.91 5.33 -10.88
N GLU A 78 -7.56 4.92 -9.66
CA GLU A 78 -8.18 5.39 -8.42
C GLU A 78 -8.04 6.91 -8.27
N LEU A 79 -6.83 7.46 -8.49
CA LEU A 79 -6.59 8.91 -8.39
C LEU A 79 -7.26 9.72 -9.49
N THR A 80 -7.18 9.25 -10.74
CA THR A 80 -7.78 9.97 -11.87
C THR A 80 -9.30 9.97 -11.85
N GLY A 81 -9.94 9.07 -11.08
CA GLY A 81 -11.39 9.08 -10.86
C GLY A 81 -11.88 10.28 -10.03
N GLY A 82 -11.00 10.94 -9.27
CA GLY A 82 -11.31 12.07 -8.41
C GLY A 82 -10.27 13.20 -8.48
N ALA A 83 -9.53 13.31 -9.59
CA ALA A 83 -8.39 14.22 -9.67
C ALA A 83 -8.83 15.70 -9.59
N ASP A 84 -8.45 16.35 -8.50
CA ASP A 84 -8.58 17.79 -8.31
C ASP A 84 -7.60 18.56 -9.21
N GLY A 85 -8.01 19.75 -9.65
CA GLY A 85 -7.20 20.64 -10.48
C GLY A 85 -7.31 20.43 -12.00
N LEU A 86 -8.01 19.38 -12.44
CA LEU A 86 -8.45 19.24 -13.84
C LEU A 86 -9.90 19.69 -14.00
N THR A 87 -10.26 20.09 -15.23
CA THR A 87 -11.69 20.24 -15.58
C THR A 87 -12.35 18.86 -15.55
N ALA A 88 -13.67 18.78 -15.30
CA ALA A 88 -14.39 17.51 -15.31
C ALA A 88 -14.13 16.68 -16.60
N LYS A 89 -14.10 17.33 -17.76
CA LYS A 89 -13.74 16.69 -19.04
C LYS A 89 -12.30 16.17 -19.04
N GLY A 90 -11.36 16.94 -18.51
CA GLY A 90 -9.96 16.53 -18.38
C GLY A 90 -9.78 15.32 -17.47
N THR A 91 -10.48 15.30 -16.33
CA THR A 91 -10.52 14.16 -15.40
C THR A 91 -11.06 12.91 -16.08
N SER A 92 -12.20 13.01 -16.78
CA SER A 92 -12.77 11.87 -17.53
C SER A 92 -11.81 11.33 -18.60
N LEU A 93 -11.19 12.20 -19.41
CA LEU A 93 -10.24 11.79 -20.44
C LEU A 93 -9.00 11.12 -19.86
N ALA A 94 -8.45 11.67 -18.77
CA ALA A 94 -7.31 11.07 -18.09
C ALA A 94 -7.66 9.69 -17.55
N HIS A 95 -8.82 9.56 -16.88
CA HIS A 95 -9.29 8.29 -16.36
C HIS A 95 -9.52 7.24 -17.48
N GLU A 96 -10.20 7.62 -18.57
CA GLU A 96 -10.41 6.73 -19.73
C GLU A 96 -9.09 6.25 -20.34
N TRP A 97 -8.09 7.12 -20.43
CA TRP A 97 -6.78 6.76 -20.97
C TRP A 97 -6.04 5.78 -20.06
N VAL A 98 -6.05 6.00 -18.75
CA VAL A 98 -5.48 5.06 -17.78
C VAL A 98 -6.17 3.71 -17.83
N GLN A 99 -7.50 3.68 -17.93
CA GLN A 99 -8.27 2.44 -18.09
C GLN A 99 -7.92 1.70 -19.39
N SER A 100 -7.63 2.44 -20.48
CA SER A 100 -7.16 1.82 -21.72
C SER A 100 -5.81 1.13 -21.55
N LEU A 101 -4.84 1.84 -20.97
CA LEU A 101 -3.50 1.29 -20.71
C LEU A 101 -3.54 0.09 -19.76
N LEU A 102 -4.43 0.13 -18.77
CA LEU A 102 -4.64 -0.97 -17.83
C LEU A 102 -5.13 -2.23 -18.56
N ARG A 103 -6.10 -2.11 -19.48
CA ARG A 103 -6.58 -3.24 -20.30
C ARG A 103 -5.46 -3.84 -21.14
N ASP A 104 -4.63 -2.99 -21.77
CA ASP A 104 -3.51 -3.43 -22.59
C ASP A 104 -2.47 -4.19 -21.74
N ALA A 105 -2.14 -3.68 -20.55
CA ALA A 105 -1.22 -4.34 -19.63
C ALA A 105 -1.75 -5.70 -19.15
N VAL A 106 -3.04 -5.79 -18.79
CA VAL A 106 -3.69 -7.06 -18.42
C VAL A 106 -3.66 -8.06 -19.57
N TYR A 107 -3.95 -7.62 -20.79
CA TYR A 107 -3.85 -8.48 -21.98
C TYR A 107 -2.43 -9.03 -22.18
N LEU A 108 -1.41 -8.17 -22.10
CA LEU A 108 -0.01 -8.56 -22.24
C LEU A 108 0.45 -9.54 -21.16
N ALA A 109 -0.05 -9.39 -19.92
CA ALA A 109 0.22 -10.35 -18.86
C ALA A 109 -0.34 -11.74 -19.21
N GLY A 110 -1.59 -11.82 -19.68
CA GLY A 110 -2.21 -13.09 -20.07
C GLY A 110 -1.59 -13.74 -21.31
N VAL A 111 -1.08 -12.96 -22.26
CA VAL A 111 -0.33 -13.49 -23.42
C VAL A 111 1.03 -14.06 -22.99
N SER A 112 1.70 -13.44 -22.02
CA SER A 112 3.00 -13.90 -21.53
C SER A 112 2.91 -15.24 -20.78
N GLU A 113 1.77 -15.57 -20.15
CA GLU A 113 1.56 -16.84 -19.46
C GLU A 113 1.17 -18.00 -20.40
N GLY A 114 0.76 -17.70 -21.63
CA GLY A 114 0.33 -18.70 -22.63
C GLY A 114 1.39 -19.06 -23.69
N ALA A 115 2.64 -18.60 -23.51
CA ALA A 115 3.72 -18.76 -24.49
C ALA A 115 4.73 -19.88 -24.14
N GLU A 116 4.40 -20.75 -23.18
CA GLU A 116 5.21 -21.94 -22.81
C GLU A 116 4.74 -23.23 -23.49
#